data_AF-A0A1G4JQB3-F1
#
_entry.id   AF-A0A1G4JQB3-F1
#
_cell.length_a   1.000
_cell.length_b   1.000
_cell.length_c   1.000
_cell.angle_alpha   90.00
_cell.angle_beta   90.00
_cell.angle_gamma   90.00
#
_symmetry.space_group_name_H-M   'P 1'
#
loop_
_entity.id
_entity.type
_entity.pdbx_description
1 polymer ?
#
loop_
_entity_poly.entity_id
_entity_poly.type
_entity_poly.pdbx_seq_one_letter_code
_entity_poly.pdbx_strand_id
1 'polypeptide(L)'
;MGLGLSTEGCDTLKTWLSHEFIRQDPGTSAQCADFILDVLDSLPSIDHIQYDTDTIQRVESHLAGIVDDPTVLVGKLPSKLKEIKHIEEKQQELKPSKSVIICNTPIRYLDEKAIKGTFKPFGSIQSCKINLQHRQVVIEYQNESCAIRCTKAATVFFGNRFVTVNLFHDSLENFDGSTLFEILNPNKPIEDSIRLGKSNDSAPEENNINKDVRKVQNMPQALFENNQNPSEALETNLDDLLDSREELLKVHQTTLRKLLRKTEELNETEEGNNLESITSELLELERSMQKLGIKHDTMLELKLRKMNRDHPGELTIEDGAAKKKRARKLNVLRRKLKRRR
;
A
#
# COMPACT_ATOMS: atom_id res chain seq x y z
N MET A 1 -4.90 24.60 14.82
CA MET A 1 -5.58 23.30 14.86
C MET A 1 -5.23 22.62 16.17
N GLY A 2 -6.05 22.85 17.20
CA GLY A 2 -5.98 22.25 18.53
C GLY A 2 -6.30 20.76 18.56
N LEU A 3 -6.88 20.20 17.48
CA LEU A 3 -7.15 18.76 17.34
C LEU A 3 -5.91 17.91 16.97
N GLY A 4 -4.86 18.54 16.42
CA GLY A 4 -3.63 17.85 16.02
C GLY A 4 -3.82 16.79 14.92
N LEU A 5 -4.90 16.90 14.13
CA LEU A 5 -5.18 16.01 13.00
C LEU A 5 -4.61 16.58 11.68
N SER A 6 -4.30 15.71 10.73
CA SER A 6 -4.01 16.13 9.36
C SER A 6 -5.29 16.53 8.62
N THR A 7 -5.15 17.10 7.41
CA THR A 7 -6.30 17.42 6.55
C THR A 7 -7.15 16.19 6.23
N GLU A 8 -6.52 15.04 5.99
CA GLU A 8 -7.21 13.77 5.72
C GLU A 8 -7.90 13.21 6.97
N GLY A 9 -7.30 13.41 8.15
CA GLY A 9 -7.92 13.11 9.45
C GLY A 9 -9.16 13.96 9.73
N CYS A 10 -9.10 15.24 9.37
CA CYS A 10 -10.26 16.12 9.46
C CYS A 10 -11.38 15.66 8.52
N ASP A 11 -11.09 15.29 7.27
CA ASP A 11 -12.11 14.82 6.33
C ASP A 11 -12.74 13.48 6.75
N THR A 12 -11.94 12.56 7.29
CA THR A 12 -12.47 11.31 7.87
C THR A 12 -13.32 11.56 9.12
N LEU A 13 -12.99 12.58 9.92
CA LEU A 13 -13.83 12.99 11.04
C LEU A 13 -15.14 13.65 10.57
N LYS A 14 -15.09 14.51 9.54
CA LYS A 14 -16.29 15.13 8.93
C LYS A 14 -17.25 14.07 8.42
N THR A 15 -16.76 13.11 7.64
CA THR A 15 -17.60 12.03 7.10
C THR A 15 -18.25 11.20 8.20
N TRP A 16 -17.54 10.92 9.28
CA TRP A 16 -18.12 10.23 10.46
C TRP A 16 -19.21 11.06 11.14
N LEU A 17 -18.98 12.37 11.35
CA LEU A 17 -19.95 13.29 11.94
C LEU A 17 -21.23 13.39 11.07
N SER A 18 -21.06 13.56 9.76
CA SER A 18 -22.16 13.65 8.80
C SER A 18 -22.99 12.37 8.71
N HIS A 19 -22.38 11.20 8.91
CA HIS A 19 -23.08 9.91 8.80
C HIS A 19 -23.75 9.47 10.10
N GLU A 20 -23.11 9.64 11.27
CA GLU A 20 -23.67 9.15 12.54
C GLU A 20 -24.57 10.16 13.26
N PHE A 21 -24.37 11.47 13.07
CA PHE A 21 -24.92 12.47 14.00
C PHE A 21 -25.76 13.57 13.34
N ILE A 22 -25.65 13.78 12.03
CA ILE A 22 -26.37 14.84 11.32
C ILE A 22 -27.42 14.21 10.40
N ARG A 23 -28.71 14.32 10.77
CA ARG A 23 -29.85 13.86 9.95
C ARG A 23 -30.33 14.84 8.88
N GLN A 24 -29.69 16.01 8.78
CA GLN A 24 -30.10 17.04 7.83
C GLN A 24 -29.70 16.70 6.39
N ASP A 25 -30.26 17.44 5.42
CA ASP A 25 -29.95 17.31 4.01
C ASP A 25 -28.43 17.34 3.75
N PRO A 26 -27.93 16.60 2.74
CA PRO A 26 -26.48 16.48 2.48
C PRO A 26 -25.78 17.84 2.25
N GLY A 27 -26.53 18.87 1.81
CA GLY A 27 -26.01 20.22 1.65
C GLY A 27 -25.77 20.98 2.95
N THR A 28 -26.58 20.76 4.00
CA THR A 28 -26.39 21.39 5.31
C THR A 28 -25.53 20.54 6.23
N SER A 29 -25.46 19.22 6.00
CA SER A 29 -24.63 18.30 6.78
C SER A 29 -23.13 18.65 6.74
N ALA A 30 -22.61 19.08 5.59
CA ALA A 30 -21.22 19.51 5.48
C ALA A 30 -20.93 20.77 6.32
N GLN A 31 -21.83 21.77 6.27
CA GLN A 31 -21.69 23.01 7.05
C GLN A 31 -21.82 22.76 8.56
N CYS A 32 -22.72 21.86 8.95
CA CYS A 32 -22.85 21.42 10.33
C CYS A 32 -21.59 20.69 10.81
N ALA A 33 -21.00 19.81 9.99
CA ALA A 33 -19.75 19.13 10.34
C ALA A 33 -18.58 20.11 10.49
N ASP A 34 -18.47 21.11 9.61
CA ASP A 34 -17.46 22.17 9.71
C ASP A 34 -17.64 22.98 11.00
N PHE A 35 -18.87 23.38 11.33
CA PHE A 35 -19.16 24.10 12.56
C PHE A 35 -18.83 23.26 13.82
N ILE A 36 -19.14 21.96 13.82
CA ILE A 36 -18.78 21.06 14.91
C ILE A 36 -17.27 21.00 15.07
N LEU A 37 -16.51 20.92 13.97
CA LEU A 37 -15.05 20.92 14.03
C LEU A 37 -14.48 22.23 14.55
N ASP A 38 -15.05 23.37 14.17
CA ASP A 38 -14.63 24.67 14.70
C ASP A 38 -14.88 24.78 16.21
N VAL A 39 -16.05 24.30 16.67
CA VAL A 39 -16.36 24.21 18.10
C VAL A 39 -15.35 23.31 18.82
N LEU A 40 -14.99 22.17 18.23
CA LEU A 40 -14.01 21.25 18.80
C LEU A 40 -12.57 21.77 18.76
N ASP A 41 -12.18 22.52 17.73
CA ASP A 41 -10.85 23.14 17.61
C ASP A 41 -10.66 24.29 18.61
N SER A 42 -11.76 24.91 19.03
CA SER A 42 -11.77 25.95 20.07
C SER A 42 -11.57 25.39 21.50
N LEU A 43 -11.61 24.07 21.68
CA LEU A 43 -11.40 23.44 22.98
C LEU A 43 -9.90 23.27 23.27
N PRO A 44 -9.46 23.46 24.53
CA PRO A 44 -8.09 23.13 24.92
C PRO A 44 -7.81 21.64 24.68
N SER A 45 -6.56 21.30 24.36
CA SER A 45 -6.12 20.01 23.80
C SER A 45 -6.85 18.77 24.34
N ILE A 46 -7.62 18.13 23.45
CA ILE A 46 -8.45 16.96 23.74
C ILE A 46 -7.64 15.74 24.22
N ASP A 47 -6.32 15.73 24.02
CA ASP A 47 -5.46 14.58 24.32
C ASP A 47 -5.25 14.31 25.81
N HIS A 48 -5.47 15.29 26.70
CA HIS A 48 -5.12 15.18 28.13
C HIS A 48 -6.18 15.62 29.13
N ILE A 49 -7.40 15.90 28.69
CA ILE A 49 -8.40 16.50 29.57
C ILE A 49 -9.33 15.42 30.08
N GLN A 50 -9.19 15.10 31.37
CA GLN A 50 -10.34 14.71 32.18
C GLN A 50 -11.32 15.87 32.06
N TYR A 51 -12.27 15.77 31.15
CA TYR A 51 -13.19 16.85 30.84
C TYR A 51 -13.78 17.39 32.13
N ASP A 52 -13.54 18.67 32.39
CA ASP A 52 -14.29 19.39 33.41
C ASP A 52 -15.76 19.33 33.01
N THR A 53 -16.64 18.98 33.94
CA THR A 53 -18.08 18.79 33.67
C THR A 53 -18.69 20.00 32.99
N ASP A 54 -18.17 21.19 33.29
CA ASP A 54 -18.60 22.47 32.74
C ASP A 54 -18.24 22.60 31.24
N THR A 55 -17.10 22.03 30.82
CA THR A 55 -16.67 22.06 29.41
C THR A 55 -17.52 21.11 28.55
N ILE A 56 -17.85 19.92 29.06
CA ILE A 56 -18.77 18.99 28.37
C ILE A 56 -20.14 19.63 28.23
N GLN A 57 -20.70 20.18 29.30
CA GLN A 57 -22.03 20.82 29.25
C GLN A 57 -22.05 22.02 28.29
N ARG A 58 -20.94 22.77 28.20
CA ARG A 58 -20.82 23.86 27.22
C ARG A 58 -20.82 23.31 25.80
N VAL A 59 -20.07 22.26 25.50
CA VAL A 59 -20.06 21.64 24.16
C VAL A 59 -21.44 21.06 23.83
N GLU A 60 -22.06 20.32 24.75
CA GLU A 60 -23.40 19.75 24.58
C GLU A 60 -24.44 20.83 24.30
N SER A 61 -24.39 21.98 25.00
CA SER A 61 -25.31 23.09 24.76
C SER A 61 -25.07 23.81 23.42
N HIS A 62 -23.84 23.87 22.92
CA HIS A 62 -23.55 24.43 21.59
C HIS A 62 -23.95 23.47 20.46
N LEU A 63 -23.92 22.17 20.72
CA LEU A 63 -24.31 21.13 19.76
C LEU A 63 -25.81 20.80 19.81
N ALA A 64 -26.51 21.24 20.86
CA ALA A 64 -27.95 21.07 21.01
C ALA A 64 -28.69 21.75 19.85
N GLY A 65 -29.44 20.95 19.08
CA GLY A 65 -30.20 21.41 17.91
C GLY A 65 -29.46 21.26 16.57
N ILE A 66 -28.17 20.92 16.58
CA ILE A 66 -27.40 20.54 15.39
C ILE A 66 -27.25 19.02 15.32
N VAL A 67 -27.05 18.39 16.47
CA VAL A 67 -26.85 16.95 16.62
C VAL A 67 -28.01 16.35 17.40
N ASP A 68 -28.50 15.18 16.96
CA ASP A 68 -29.63 14.48 17.61
C ASP A 68 -29.34 14.12 19.07
N ASP A 69 -28.11 13.68 19.36
CA ASP A 69 -27.64 13.31 20.69
C ASP A 69 -26.22 13.83 20.95
N PRO A 70 -26.08 15.07 21.45
CA PRO A 70 -24.78 15.67 21.76
C PRO A 70 -23.98 14.87 22.79
N THR A 71 -24.66 14.21 23.73
CA THR A 71 -24.01 13.46 24.82
C THR A 71 -23.30 12.21 24.29
N VAL A 72 -23.93 11.51 23.33
CA VAL A 72 -23.35 10.34 22.67
C VAL A 72 -22.17 10.75 21.77
N LEU A 73 -22.26 11.90 21.10
CA LEU A 73 -21.16 12.43 20.29
C LEU A 73 -19.94 12.72 21.16
N VAL A 74 -20.11 13.49 22.24
CA VAL A 74 -19.01 13.86 23.14
C VAL A 74 -18.40 12.62 23.81
N GLY A 75 -19.22 11.61 24.15
CA GLY A 75 -18.74 10.34 24.70
C GLY A 75 -17.94 9.49 23.70
N LYS A 76 -18.29 9.50 22.41
CA LYS A 76 -17.60 8.71 21.36
C LYS A 76 -16.43 9.44 20.69
N LEU A 77 -16.38 10.77 20.79
CA LEU A 77 -15.35 11.58 20.14
C LEU A 77 -13.91 11.17 20.53
N PRO A 78 -13.57 10.93 21.81
CA PRO A 78 -12.19 10.60 22.20
C PRO A 78 -11.72 9.25 21.62
N SER A 79 -12.59 8.26 21.54
CA SER A 79 -12.24 6.96 20.97
C SER A 79 -12.06 7.05 19.46
N LYS A 80 -12.90 7.84 18.77
CA LYS A 80 -12.78 8.07 17.32
C LYS A 80 -11.53 8.86 16.96
N LEU A 81 -11.20 9.91 17.72
CA LEU A 81 -9.97 10.68 17.51
C LEU A 81 -8.72 9.80 17.67
N LYS A 82 -8.69 8.91 18.66
CA LYS A 82 -7.59 7.94 18.82
C LYS A 82 -7.50 6.97 17.65
N GLU A 83 -8.64 6.52 17.13
CA GLU A 83 -8.68 5.64 15.95
C GLU A 83 -8.11 6.35 14.72
N ILE A 84 -8.54 7.58 14.45
CA ILE A 84 -8.08 8.39 13.32
C ILE A 84 -6.58 8.66 13.44
N LYS A 85 -6.10 9.13 14.61
CA LYS A 85 -4.67 9.35 14.86
C LYS A 85 -3.84 8.09 14.61
N HIS A 86 -4.30 6.93 15.07
CA HIS A 86 -3.60 5.67 14.85
C HIS A 86 -3.65 5.20 13.37
N ILE A 87 -4.69 5.56 12.62
CA ILE A 87 -4.74 5.34 11.17
C ILE A 87 -3.75 6.27 10.47
N GLU A 88 -3.72 7.54 10.84
CA GLU A 88 -2.78 8.54 10.30
C GLU A 88 -1.33 8.15 10.58
N GLU A 89 -0.99 7.74 11.81
CA GLU A 89 0.34 7.25 12.18
C GLU A 89 0.75 6.06 11.30
N LYS A 90 -0.15 5.10 11.08
CA LYS A 90 0.10 3.95 10.19
C LYS A 90 0.22 4.34 8.72
N GLN A 91 -0.52 5.34 8.27
CA GLN A 91 -0.42 5.84 6.90
C GLN A 91 0.85 6.67 6.70
N GLN A 92 1.30 7.39 7.72
CA GLN A 92 2.55 8.12 7.73
C GLN A 92 3.74 7.16 7.67
N GLU A 93 3.69 6.00 8.35
CA GLU A 93 4.66 4.90 8.18
C GLU A 93 4.71 4.31 6.76
N LEU A 94 3.65 4.50 5.97
CA LEU A 94 3.56 4.01 4.59
C LEU A 94 3.99 5.06 3.56
N LYS A 95 4.14 6.33 3.96
CA LYS A 95 4.56 7.40 3.06
C LYS A 95 6.05 7.20 2.71
N PRO A 96 6.43 7.22 1.43
CA PRO A 96 7.82 7.01 1.07
C PRO A 96 8.65 8.19 1.60
N SER A 97 9.65 7.89 2.43
CA SER A 97 10.60 8.87 2.92
C SER A 97 11.95 8.71 2.24
N LYS A 98 12.59 9.84 1.94
CA LYS A 98 13.99 9.93 1.49
C LYS A 98 14.98 9.77 2.63
N SER A 99 14.50 9.84 3.87
CA SER A 99 15.32 9.86 5.06
C SER A 99 15.24 8.56 5.84
N VAL A 100 16.35 8.18 6.45
CA VAL A 100 16.51 6.95 7.24
C VAL A 100 17.13 7.31 8.57
N ILE A 101 16.56 6.79 9.66
CA ILE A 101 17.12 6.88 11.00
C ILE A 101 17.80 5.56 11.37
N ILE A 102 19.00 5.69 11.92
CA ILE A 102 19.88 4.60 12.28
C ILE A 102 20.13 4.71 13.79
N CYS A 103 19.62 3.74 14.55
CA CYS A 103 19.75 3.73 16.01
C CYS A 103 20.79 2.70 16.47
N ASN A 104 21.34 2.92 17.68
CA ASN A 104 22.35 2.07 18.31
C ASN A 104 23.72 2.07 17.60
N THR A 105 24.06 3.17 16.93
CA THR A 105 25.36 3.31 16.27
C THR A 105 26.47 3.43 17.31
N PRO A 106 27.55 2.63 17.25
CA PRO A 106 28.64 2.77 18.20
C PRO A 106 29.36 4.11 17.99
N ILE A 107 29.73 4.80 19.08
CA ILE A 107 30.32 6.14 19.03
C ILE A 107 31.54 6.23 18.11
N ARG A 108 32.37 5.17 18.06
CA ARG A 108 33.57 5.10 17.21
C ARG A 108 33.27 5.10 15.70
N TYR A 109 32.02 4.91 15.31
CA TYR A 109 31.57 4.91 13.92
C TYR A 109 30.61 6.09 13.63
N LEU A 110 30.45 7.03 14.57
CA LEU A 110 29.70 8.28 14.38
C LEU A 110 30.57 9.36 13.71
N ASP A 111 31.41 8.94 12.76
CA ASP A 111 32.27 9.81 11.97
C ASP A 111 31.80 9.86 10.52
N GLU A 112 32.02 11.00 9.85
CA GLU A 112 31.60 11.20 8.46
C GLU A 112 32.11 10.11 7.51
N LYS A 113 33.39 9.76 7.61
CA LYS A 113 34.02 8.75 6.75
C LYS A 113 33.41 7.37 6.96
N ALA A 114 33.11 7.01 8.21
CA ALA A 114 32.53 5.72 8.56
C ALA A 114 31.08 5.59 8.05
N ILE A 115 30.28 6.64 8.27
CA ILE A 115 28.88 6.69 7.82
C ILE A 115 28.82 6.70 6.29
N LYS A 116 29.58 7.59 5.62
CA LYS A 116 29.64 7.61 4.15
C LYS A 116 30.11 6.27 3.60
N GLY A 117 31.17 5.68 4.15
CA GLY A 117 31.69 4.39 3.68
C GLY A 117 30.66 3.26 3.78
N THR A 118 29.90 3.23 4.87
CA THR A 118 28.91 2.17 5.14
C THR A 118 27.64 2.34 4.31
N PHE A 119 27.18 3.58 4.12
CA PHE A 119 25.87 3.86 3.52
C PHE A 119 25.91 4.29 2.04
N LYS A 120 27.08 4.66 1.50
CA LYS A 120 27.27 4.96 0.07
C LYS A 120 26.82 3.85 -0.89
N PRO A 121 26.95 2.53 -0.58
CA PRO A 121 26.45 1.47 -1.46
C PRO A 121 24.94 1.49 -1.69
N PHE A 122 24.14 2.08 -0.79
CA PHE A 122 22.68 2.13 -0.92
C PHE A 122 22.19 3.26 -1.81
N GLY A 123 22.98 4.33 -1.96
CA GLY A 123 22.68 5.46 -2.82
C GLY A 123 23.52 6.72 -2.55
N SER A 124 23.23 7.78 -3.32
CA SER A 124 23.79 9.10 -3.10
C SER A 124 23.17 9.73 -1.85
N ILE A 125 24.00 10.03 -0.86
CA ILE A 125 23.61 10.69 0.39
C ILE A 125 23.57 12.20 0.11
N GLN A 126 22.48 12.86 0.48
CA GLN A 126 22.30 14.30 0.35
C GLN A 126 22.75 15.02 1.62
N SER A 127 22.25 14.59 2.77
CA SER A 127 22.56 15.20 4.07
C SER A 127 22.65 14.15 5.16
N CYS A 128 23.37 14.46 6.23
CA CYS A 128 23.51 13.58 7.38
C CYS A 128 23.54 14.39 8.67
N LYS A 129 22.67 14.05 9.61
CA LYS A 129 22.67 14.56 10.98
C LYS A 129 22.99 13.45 11.97
N ILE A 130 23.69 13.80 13.04
CA ILE A 130 24.03 12.87 14.13
C ILE A 130 23.55 13.43 15.45
N ASN A 131 22.94 12.57 16.26
CA ASN A 131 22.78 12.79 17.68
C ASN A 131 23.74 11.88 18.46
N LEU A 132 24.79 12.49 19.02
CA LEU A 132 25.82 11.78 19.80
C LEU A 132 25.28 11.25 21.14
N GLN A 133 24.31 11.95 21.75
CA GLN A 133 23.73 11.58 23.04
C GLN A 133 22.89 10.31 22.91
N HIS A 134 22.01 10.26 21.91
CA HIS A 134 21.14 9.11 21.64
C HIS A 134 21.78 8.06 20.74
N ARG A 135 23.00 8.31 20.23
CA ARG A 135 23.72 7.43 19.29
C ARG A 135 22.89 7.10 18.05
N GLN A 136 22.29 8.14 17.50
CA GLN A 136 21.42 8.07 16.34
C GLN A 136 22.01 8.86 15.18
N VAL A 137 21.75 8.39 13.97
CA VAL A 137 22.15 9.07 12.73
C VAL A 137 20.92 9.13 11.83
N VAL A 138 20.64 10.31 11.29
CA VAL A 138 19.64 10.49 10.24
C VAL A 138 20.37 10.78 8.94
N ILE A 139 20.10 9.98 7.92
CA ILE A 139 20.67 10.11 6.58
C ILE A 139 19.54 10.41 5.61
N GLU A 140 19.66 11.50 4.88
CA GLU A 140 18.81 11.83 3.76
C GLU A 140 19.47 11.37 2.47
N TYR A 141 18.74 10.62 1.66
CA TYR A 141 19.19 10.22 0.33
C TYR A 141 18.56 11.10 -0.74
N GLN A 142 19.22 11.22 -1.89
CA GLN A 142 18.68 11.93 -3.05
C GLN A 142 17.35 11.31 -3.55
N ASN A 143 17.21 9.99 -3.44
CA ASN A 143 16.05 9.22 -3.91
C ASN A 143 15.44 8.37 -2.80
N GLU A 144 14.11 8.27 -2.76
CA GLU A 144 13.33 7.43 -1.82
C GLU A 144 13.68 5.95 -1.95
N SER A 145 13.94 5.49 -3.18
CA SER A 145 14.35 4.12 -3.44
C SER A 145 15.64 3.74 -2.71
N CYS A 146 16.55 4.69 -2.49
CA CYS A 146 17.79 4.45 -1.73
C CYS A 146 17.49 4.22 -0.24
N ALA A 147 16.60 5.02 0.35
CA ALA A 147 16.17 4.86 1.74
C ALA A 147 15.51 3.49 1.96
N ILE A 148 14.61 3.08 1.06
CA ILE A 148 13.95 1.76 1.12
C ILE A 148 14.95 0.61 0.96
N ARG A 149 15.95 0.74 0.08
CA ARG A 149 17.01 -0.28 -0.05
C ARG A 149 17.85 -0.39 1.23
N CYS A 150 18.14 0.74 1.86
CA CYS A 150 18.89 0.81 3.11
C CYS A 150 18.16 0.08 4.25
N THR A 151 16.85 0.27 4.41
CA THR A 151 16.06 -0.41 5.45
C THR A 151 15.85 -1.90 5.19
N LYS A 152 15.74 -2.31 3.92
CA LYS A 152 15.60 -3.72 3.52
C LYS A 152 16.91 -4.51 3.57
N ALA A 153 18.04 -3.83 3.67
CA ALA A 153 19.34 -4.49 3.77
C ALA A 153 19.42 -5.26 5.08
N ALA A 154 19.60 -6.58 4.98
CA ALA A 154 19.60 -7.47 6.14
C ALA A 154 20.78 -7.27 7.11
N THR A 155 21.75 -6.41 6.75
CA THR A 155 23.08 -6.38 7.37
C THR A 155 23.69 -4.97 7.29
N VAL A 156 23.25 -4.06 8.14
CA VAL A 156 24.06 -2.87 8.44
C VAL A 156 24.76 -3.13 9.78
N PHE A 157 26.07 -3.36 9.70
CA PHE A 157 26.92 -3.65 10.84
C PHE A 157 27.98 -2.57 10.99
N PHE A 158 28.12 -2.03 12.19
CA PHE A 158 29.28 -1.25 12.57
C PHE A 158 30.20 -2.15 13.41
N GLY A 159 31.15 -2.79 12.75
CA GLY A 159 32.00 -3.83 13.36
C GLY A 159 31.16 -5.01 13.87
N ASN A 160 31.19 -5.26 15.18
CA ASN A 160 30.48 -6.38 15.82
C ASN A 160 29.10 -6.01 16.39
N ARG A 161 28.54 -4.84 16.04
CA ARG A 161 27.21 -4.42 16.52
C ARG A 161 26.21 -4.32 15.39
N PHE A 162 25.02 -4.87 15.66
CA PHE A 162 23.84 -4.69 14.83
C PHE A 162 23.27 -3.31 15.08
N VAL A 163 22.87 -2.67 13.99
CA VAL A 163 22.32 -1.32 14.00
C VAL A 163 20.91 -1.43 13.44
N THR A 164 19.96 -0.72 14.03
CA THR A 164 18.57 -0.74 13.57
C THR A 164 18.34 0.42 12.63
N VAL A 165 17.87 0.12 11.42
CA VAL A 165 17.71 1.09 10.34
C VAL A 165 16.24 1.17 9.97
N ASN A 166 15.60 2.30 10.25
CA ASN A 166 14.19 2.53 10.02
C ASN A 166 13.98 3.75 9.11
N LEU A 167 12.85 3.83 8.41
CA LEU A 167 12.49 5.03 7.67
C LEU A 167 12.22 6.17 8.67
N PHE A 168 12.72 7.35 8.35
CA PHE A 168 12.52 8.56 9.14
C PHE A 168 11.52 9.44 8.43
N HIS A 169 10.34 9.65 9.01
CA HIS A 169 9.22 10.32 8.33
C HIS A 169 9.13 11.82 8.69
N ASP A 170 9.93 12.28 9.64
CA ASP A 170 9.99 13.68 10.03
C ASP A 170 10.96 14.47 9.15
N SER A 171 10.86 15.79 9.20
CA SER A 171 11.82 16.68 8.55
C SER A 171 13.19 16.55 9.23
N LEU A 172 14.25 16.65 8.44
CA LEU A 172 15.61 16.64 8.98
C LEU A 172 15.85 17.79 9.97
N GLU A 173 15.11 18.89 9.81
CA GLU A 173 15.15 20.08 10.67
C GLU A 173 14.66 19.81 12.09
N ASN A 174 13.65 18.95 12.24
CA ASN A 174 13.08 18.58 13.53
C ASN A 174 13.94 17.57 14.32
N PHE A 175 14.95 16.98 13.68
CA PHE A 175 15.84 16.05 14.34
C PHE A 175 16.85 16.80 15.22
N ASP A 176 16.78 16.55 16.53
CA ASP A 176 17.73 17.08 17.49
C ASP A 176 19.11 16.45 17.27
N GLY A 177 20.05 17.20 16.70
CA GLY A 177 21.37 16.69 16.34
C GLY A 177 22.21 17.69 15.55
N SER A 178 23.51 17.39 15.46
CA SER A 178 24.47 18.17 14.70
C SER A 178 24.54 17.69 13.25
N THR A 179 24.50 18.62 12.30
CA THR A 179 24.75 18.32 10.89
C THR A 179 26.20 17.90 10.70
N LEU A 180 26.40 16.69 10.19
CA LEU A 180 27.72 16.13 9.93
C LEU A 180 28.27 16.60 8.59
N PHE A 181 27.41 16.56 7.57
CA PHE A 181 27.66 17.13 6.25
C PHE A 181 26.33 17.33 5.51
N GLU A 182 26.33 18.31 4.62
CA GLU A 182 25.23 18.59 3.70
C GLU A 182 25.84 18.82 2.31
N ILE A 183 25.45 18.00 1.34
CA ILE A 183 25.83 18.19 -0.05
C ILE A 183 24.81 19.15 -0.65
N LEU A 184 25.19 20.43 -0.70
CA LEU A 184 24.43 21.46 -1.40
C LEU A 184 24.19 20.99 -2.85
N ASN A 185 22.92 20.77 -3.20
CA ASN A 185 22.53 20.49 -4.58
C ASN A 185 23.04 21.65 -5.47
N PRO A 186 23.62 21.36 -6.65
CA PRO A 186 24.12 22.40 -7.57
C PRO A 186 23.02 23.29 -8.18
N ASN A 187 21.75 23.13 -7.80
CA ASN A 187 20.59 23.85 -8.36
C ASN A 187 20.01 24.94 -7.43
N LYS A 188 20.69 25.30 -6.33
CA LYS A 188 20.38 26.54 -5.60
C LYS A 188 21.37 27.63 -6.05
N PRO A 189 20.90 28.82 -6.49
CA PRO A 189 21.79 29.94 -6.73
C PRO A 189 22.37 30.37 -5.38
N ILE A 190 23.67 30.14 -5.19
CA ILE A 190 24.42 30.64 -4.04
C ILE A 190 25.06 31.94 -4.50
N GLU A 191 24.55 33.06 -4.00
CA GLU A 191 25.32 34.29 -3.92
C GLU A 191 26.50 34.04 -2.97
N ASP A 192 27.69 34.25 -3.53
CA ASP A 192 28.95 34.62 -2.90
C ASP A 192 29.33 34.00 -1.56
N SER A 193 30.32 33.09 -1.61
CA SER A 193 31.58 33.29 -0.87
C SER A 193 32.67 32.32 -1.32
N ILE A 194 33.64 32.90 -2.01
CA ILE A 194 34.90 32.34 -2.50
C ILE A 194 35.81 31.90 -1.33
N ARG A 195 36.49 30.75 -1.45
CA ARG A 195 37.98 30.64 -1.34
C ARG A 195 38.53 29.24 -1.68
N LEU A 196 39.16 29.21 -2.86
CA LEU A 196 40.40 28.54 -3.28
C LEU A 196 41.01 27.40 -2.43
N GLY A 197 41.27 26.28 -3.11
CA GLY A 197 42.31 25.30 -2.78
C GLY A 197 42.61 24.39 -3.99
N LYS A 198 43.75 24.62 -4.65
CA LYS A 198 44.23 24.01 -5.90
C LYS A 198 44.77 22.58 -5.73
N SER A 199 44.85 21.88 -6.88
CA SER A 199 45.85 20.86 -7.30
C SER A 199 45.69 19.44 -6.74
N ASN A 200 45.85 18.33 -7.47
CA ASN A 200 46.54 18.04 -8.74
C ASN A 200 45.91 16.82 -9.45
N ASP A 201 46.12 16.77 -10.76
CA ASP A 201 45.91 15.64 -11.67
C ASP A 201 46.64 14.35 -11.27
N SER A 202 46.02 13.21 -11.57
CA SER A 202 46.71 12.02 -12.12
C SER A 202 45.70 11.10 -12.81
N ALA A 203 46.04 10.70 -14.04
CA ALA A 203 45.23 9.89 -14.95
C ALA A 203 44.98 8.45 -14.45
N PRO A 204 43.94 7.74 -14.94
CA PRO A 204 43.68 6.36 -14.56
C PRO A 204 44.39 5.37 -15.50
N GLU A 205 45.06 4.38 -14.92
CA GLU A 205 45.53 3.18 -15.63
C GLU A 205 44.35 2.23 -15.91
N GLU A 206 44.18 1.84 -17.18
CA GLU A 206 43.21 0.86 -17.64
C GLU A 206 43.62 -0.56 -17.22
N ASN A 207 43.03 -1.08 -16.14
CA ASN A 207 43.17 -2.48 -15.75
C ASN A 207 41.91 -3.29 -16.12
N ASN A 208 42.06 -4.19 -17.10
CA ASN A 208 41.55 -5.56 -17.27
C ASN A 208 40.32 -6.11 -16.47
N ILE A 209 39.38 -5.30 -15.99
CA ILE A 209 38.20 -5.70 -15.19
C ILE A 209 36.95 -5.96 -16.07
N ASN A 210 37.01 -5.61 -17.36
CA ASN A 210 35.84 -5.59 -18.25
C ASN A 210 35.29 -6.95 -18.71
N LYS A 211 35.95 -8.08 -18.42
CA LYS A 211 35.48 -9.41 -18.86
C LYS A 211 34.60 -10.12 -17.82
N ASP A 212 34.81 -9.87 -16.53
CA ASP A 212 34.02 -10.49 -15.47
C ASP A 212 32.76 -9.69 -15.11
N VAL A 213 32.80 -8.35 -15.26
CA VAL A 213 31.61 -7.49 -15.07
C VAL A 213 30.52 -7.80 -16.10
N ARG A 214 30.88 -8.12 -17.35
CA ARG A 214 29.91 -8.52 -18.40
C ARG A 214 29.22 -9.86 -18.10
N LYS A 215 29.92 -10.82 -17.49
CA LYS A 215 29.33 -12.12 -17.11
C LYS A 215 28.36 -11.98 -15.93
N VAL A 216 28.67 -11.11 -14.97
CA VAL A 216 27.79 -10.86 -13.81
C VAL A 216 26.57 -10.02 -14.17
N GLN A 217 26.65 -9.16 -15.19
CA GLN A 217 25.48 -8.42 -15.70
C GLN A 217 24.55 -9.24 -16.62
N ASN A 218 25.09 -10.23 -17.35
CA ASN A 218 24.27 -11.07 -18.25
C ASN A 218 23.50 -12.18 -17.51
N MET A 219 23.94 -12.61 -16.33
CA MET A 219 23.27 -13.67 -15.56
C MET A 219 21.88 -13.26 -15.05
N PRO A 220 21.69 -12.05 -14.46
CA PRO A 220 20.38 -11.55 -14.07
C PRO A 220 19.43 -11.38 -15.25
N GLN A 221 19.93 -10.96 -16.41
CA GLN A 221 19.14 -10.78 -17.62
C GLN A 221 18.67 -12.14 -18.20
N ALA A 222 19.57 -13.13 -18.30
CA ALA A 222 19.19 -14.47 -18.73
C ALA A 222 18.20 -15.16 -17.77
N LEU A 223 18.29 -14.89 -16.46
CA LEU A 223 17.32 -15.38 -15.48
C LEU A 223 15.98 -14.66 -15.58
N PHE A 224 15.95 -13.39 -16.00
CA PHE A 224 14.71 -12.66 -16.24
C PHE A 224 14.01 -13.15 -17.50
N GLU A 225 14.74 -13.26 -18.62
CA GLU A 225 14.22 -13.78 -19.89
C GLU A 225 13.72 -15.24 -19.76
N ASN A 226 14.44 -16.10 -19.02
CA ASN A 226 14.02 -17.48 -18.79
C ASN A 226 12.80 -17.60 -17.84
N ASN A 227 12.51 -16.57 -17.03
CA ASN A 227 11.29 -16.53 -16.21
C ASN A 227 10.10 -15.87 -16.93
N GLN A 228 10.34 -15.05 -17.96
CA GLN A 228 9.27 -14.44 -18.78
C GLN A 228 8.65 -15.43 -19.77
N ASN A 229 9.45 -16.21 -20.48
CA ASN A 229 8.99 -17.19 -21.46
C ASN A 229 7.92 -18.17 -20.93
N PRO A 230 8.04 -18.77 -19.72
CA PRO A 230 6.98 -19.64 -19.20
C PRO A 230 5.73 -18.87 -18.76
N SER A 231 5.83 -17.57 -18.43
CA SER A 231 4.66 -16.76 -18.07
C SER A 231 3.79 -16.47 -19.30
N GLU A 232 4.43 -16.08 -20.41
CA GLU A 232 3.76 -15.80 -21.68
C GLU A 232 3.12 -17.06 -22.27
N ALA A 233 3.81 -18.20 -22.20
CA ALA A 233 3.25 -19.49 -22.60
C ALA A 233 2.04 -19.91 -21.73
N LEU A 234 2.02 -19.54 -20.45
CA LEU A 234 0.88 -19.80 -19.58
C LEU A 234 -0.28 -18.82 -19.82
N GLU A 235 -0.01 -17.60 -20.28
CA GLU A 235 -1.03 -16.61 -20.61
C GLU A 235 -1.75 -16.97 -21.90
N THR A 236 -1.00 -17.29 -22.96
CA THR A 236 -1.57 -17.80 -24.21
C THR A 236 -2.43 -19.04 -24.01
N ASN A 237 -1.96 -20.02 -23.22
CA ASN A 237 -2.76 -21.21 -22.89
C ASN A 237 -4.03 -20.89 -22.08
N LEU A 238 -4.03 -19.86 -21.24
CA LEU A 238 -5.24 -19.46 -20.51
C LEU A 238 -6.23 -18.75 -21.42
N ASP A 239 -5.73 -17.96 -22.36
CA ASP A 239 -6.54 -17.21 -23.32
C ASP A 239 -7.24 -18.17 -24.28
N ASP A 240 -6.51 -19.13 -24.85
CA ASP A 240 -7.09 -20.18 -25.70
C ASP A 240 -8.16 -21.00 -24.95
N LEU A 241 -7.92 -21.27 -23.66
CA LEU A 241 -8.86 -22.03 -22.83
C LEU A 241 -10.12 -21.21 -22.52
N LEU A 242 -9.99 -19.91 -22.26
CA LEU A 242 -11.13 -19.01 -22.07
C LEU A 242 -11.95 -18.85 -23.35
N ASP A 243 -11.30 -18.69 -24.49
CA ASP A 243 -11.96 -18.55 -25.78
C ASP A 243 -12.73 -19.82 -26.15
N SER A 244 -12.11 -20.99 -25.96
CA SER A 244 -12.77 -22.30 -26.17
C SER A 244 -14.01 -22.48 -25.29
N ARG A 245 -13.95 -22.02 -24.02
CA ARG A 245 -15.07 -22.12 -23.07
C ARG A 245 -16.17 -21.12 -23.38
N GLU A 246 -15.82 -19.93 -23.85
CA GLU A 246 -16.79 -18.93 -24.29
C GLU A 246 -17.53 -19.38 -25.55
N GLU A 247 -16.81 -19.97 -26.51
CA GLU A 247 -17.43 -20.55 -27.71
C GLU A 247 -18.39 -21.68 -27.34
N LEU A 248 -17.96 -22.58 -26.45
CA LEU A 248 -18.80 -23.68 -25.99
C LEU A 248 -20.02 -23.19 -25.18
N LEU A 249 -19.88 -22.12 -24.38
CA LEU A 249 -21.00 -21.46 -23.72
C LEU A 249 -22.01 -20.92 -24.74
N LYS A 250 -21.54 -20.25 -25.81
CA LYS A 250 -22.41 -19.73 -26.88
C LYS A 250 -23.17 -20.85 -27.56
N VAL A 251 -22.51 -21.97 -27.88
CA VAL A 251 -23.15 -23.17 -28.43
C VAL A 251 -24.26 -23.65 -27.48
N HIS A 252 -23.95 -23.84 -26.20
CA HIS A 252 -24.94 -24.28 -25.20
C HIS A 252 -26.12 -23.32 -25.03
N GLN A 253 -25.88 -22.00 -25.07
CA GLN A 253 -26.94 -21.01 -25.04
C GLN A 253 -27.85 -21.08 -26.28
N THR A 254 -27.26 -21.31 -27.46
CA THR A 254 -28.06 -21.48 -28.69
C THR A 254 -28.89 -22.77 -28.65
N THR A 255 -28.36 -23.87 -28.10
CA THR A 255 -29.11 -25.12 -27.94
C THR A 255 -30.22 -24.97 -26.90
N LEU A 256 -29.97 -24.29 -25.78
CA LEU A 256 -31.01 -23.96 -24.80
C LEU A 256 -32.14 -23.14 -25.43
N ARG A 257 -31.82 -22.09 -26.19
CA ARG A 257 -32.84 -21.30 -26.89
C ARG A 257 -33.63 -22.12 -27.92
N LYS A 258 -32.98 -23.06 -28.62
CA LYS A 258 -33.65 -23.96 -29.55
C LYS A 258 -34.59 -24.93 -28.83
N LEU A 259 -34.18 -25.50 -27.70
CA LEU A 259 -35.01 -26.41 -26.89
C LEU A 259 -36.18 -25.66 -26.26
N LEU A 260 -35.97 -24.43 -25.77
CA LEU A 260 -37.05 -23.59 -25.25
C LEU A 260 -38.09 -23.22 -26.31
N ARG A 261 -37.64 -22.88 -27.53
CA ARG A 261 -38.57 -22.65 -28.66
C ARG A 261 -39.37 -23.90 -29.01
N LYS A 262 -38.72 -25.07 -29.04
CA LYS A 262 -39.41 -26.35 -29.27
C LYS A 262 -40.44 -26.67 -28.17
N THR A 263 -40.17 -26.32 -26.90
CA THR A 263 -41.17 -26.48 -25.83
C THR A 263 -42.33 -25.51 -25.95
N GLU A 264 -42.09 -24.29 -26.42
CA GLU A 264 -43.16 -23.31 -26.68
C GLU A 264 -44.06 -23.76 -27.85
N GLU A 265 -43.46 -24.26 -28.94
CA GLU A 265 -44.17 -24.80 -30.11
C GLU A 265 -44.99 -26.06 -29.78
N LEU A 266 -44.47 -26.95 -28.91
CA LEU A 266 -45.17 -28.17 -28.49
C LEU A 266 -46.26 -27.94 -27.44
N ASN A 267 -46.21 -26.86 -26.66
CA ASN A 267 -47.34 -26.51 -25.77
C ASN A 267 -48.61 -26.14 -26.56
N GLU A 268 -48.49 -25.79 -27.84
CA GLU A 268 -49.62 -25.49 -28.72
C GLU A 268 -50.19 -26.74 -29.42
N THR A 269 -49.47 -27.87 -29.40
CA THR A 269 -49.85 -29.14 -30.04
C THR A 269 -49.72 -30.29 -29.03
N GLU A 270 -50.84 -30.77 -28.47
CA GLU A 270 -50.92 -31.73 -27.34
C GLU A 270 -50.19 -33.08 -27.53
N GLU A 271 -48.86 -33.10 -27.57
CA GLU A 271 -48.02 -34.30 -27.67
C GLU A 271 -47.16 -34.47 -26.39
N GLY A 272 -47.79 -34.98 -25.33
CA GLY A 272 -47.16 -35.14 -24.01
C GLY A 272 -45.86 -35.95 -23.96
N ASN A 273 -45.65 -36.89 -24.88
CA ASN A 273 -44.41 -37.70 -24.94
C ASN A 273 -43.19 -36.92 -25.43
N ASN A 274 -43.38 -35.89 -26.26
CA ASN A 274 -42.29 -35.06 -26.78
C ASN A 274 -41.80 -34.04 -25.73
N LEU A 275 -42.67 -33.63 -24.82
CA LEU A 275 -42.34 -32.73 -23.72
C LEU A 275 -41.40 -33.40 -22.69
N GLU A 276 -41.65 -34.68 -22.36
CA GLU A 276 -40.77 -35.45 -21.47
C GLU A 276 -39.38 -35.67 -22.10
N SER A 277 -39.31 -35.91 -23.41
CA SER A 277 -38.05 -36.02 -24.13
C SER A 277 -37.25 -34.71 -24.05
N ILE A 278 -37.88 -33.57 -24.31
CA ILE A 278 -37.18 -32.27 -24.32
C ILE A 278 -36.74 -31.84 -22.92
N THR A 279 -37.55 -32.11 -21.90
CA THR A 279 -37.16 -31.84 -20.51
C THR A 279 -35.99 -32.72 -20.07
N SER A 280 -35.91 -33.96 -20.55
CA SER A 280 -34.75 -34.83 -20.32
C SER A 280 -33.48 -34.31 -21.02
N GLU A 281 -33.59 -33.83 -22.26
CA GLU A 281 -32.48 -33.21 -23.00
C GLU A 281 -31.99 -31.92 -22.33
N LEU A 282 -32.89 -31.09 -21.79
CA LEU A 282 -32.54 -29.90 -21.01
C LEU A 282 -31.75 -30.26 -19.75
N LEU A 283 -32.21 -31.26 -18.99
CA LEU A 283 -31.51 -31.73 -17.79
C LEU A 283 -30.15 -32.34 -18.10
N GLU A 284 -30.02 -33.05 -19.22
CA GLU A 284 -28.73 -33.60 -19.67
C GLU A 284 -27.77 -32.49 -20.10
N LEU A 285 -28.27 -31.47 -20.80
CA LEU A 285 -27.50 -30.30 -21.21
C LEU A 285 -27.01 -29.50 -20.00
N GLU A 286 -27.86 -29.28 -19.00
CA GLU A 286 -27.47 -28.62 -17.75
C GLU A 286 -26.42 -29.41 -16.97
N ARG A 287 -26.57 -30.74 -16.88
CA ARG A 287 -25.54 -31.62 -16.29
C ARG A 287 -24.23 -31.56 -17.05
N SER A 288 -24.27 -31.51 -18.37
CA SER A 288 -23.08 -31.38 -19.22
C SER A 288 -22.36 -30.06 -18.96
N MET A 289 -23.09 -28.93 -18.96
CA MET A 289 -22.55 -27.61 -18.62
C MET A 289 -21.95 -27.56 -17.21
N GLN A 290 -22.58 -28.24 -16.25
CA GLN A 290 -22.08 -28.32 -14.88
C GLN A 290 -20.82 -29.18 -14.76
N LYS A 291 -20.75 -30.33 -15.45
CA LYS A 291 -19.55 -31.18 -15.49
C LYS A 291 -18.35 -30.47 -16.12
N LEU A 292 -18.60 -29.67 -17.17
CA LEU A 292 -17.55 -28.95 -17.88
C LEU A 292 -17.19 -27.60 -17.22
N GLY A 293 -17.93 -27.16 -16.20
CA GLY A 293 -17.67 -25.91 -15.50
C GLY A 293 -17.85 -24.67 -16.38
N ILE A 294 -18.83 -24.71 -17.30
CA ILE A 294 -19.12 -23.64 -18.28
C ILE A 294 -20.39 -22.90 -17.87
N LYS A 295 -20.63 -22.73 -16.57
CA LYS A 295 -21.70 -21.83 -16.13
C LYS A 295 -21.26 -20.38 -16.32
N HIS A 296 -22.24 -19.50 -16.48
CA HIS A 296 -21.99 -18.07 -16.59
C HIS A 296 -21.16 -17.55 -15.40
N ASP A 297 -21.51 -17.96 -14.19
CA ASP A 297 -20.82 -17.59 -12.94
C ASP A 297 -19.36 -18.05 -12.93
N THR A 298 -19.09 -19.30 -13.36
CA THR A 298 -17.72 -19.84 -13.42
C THR A 298 -16.88 -19.11 -14.47
N MET A 299 -17.49 -18.69 -15.58
CA MET A 299 -16.81 -17.89 -16.61
C MET A 299 -16.52 -16.46 -16.15
N LEU A 300 -17.44 -15.84 -15.39
CA LEU A 300 -17.22 -14.54 -14.78
C LEU A 300 -16.08 -14.60 -13.76
N GLU A 301 -16.04 -15.61 -12.89
CA GLU A 301 -14.96 -15.81 -11.93
C GLU A 301 -13.60 -15.98 -12.62
N LEU A 302 -13.57 -16.72 -13.74
CA LEU A 302 -12.38 -16.90 -14.58
C LEU A 302 -11.92 -15.60 -15.26
N LYS A 303 -12.84 -14.82 -15.84
CA LYS A 303 -12.54 -13.50 -16.43
C LYS A 303 -12.07 -12.49 -15.38
N LEU A 304 -12.68 -12.48 -14.20
CA LEU A 304 -12.27 -11.66 -13.06
C LEU A 304 -10.85 -12.03 -12.57
N ARG A 305 -10.54 -13.34 -12.52
CA ARG A 305 -9.19 -13.79 -12.19
C ARG A 305 -8.15 -13.38 -13.24
N LYS A 306 -8.51 -13.40 -14.53
CA LYS A 306 -7.65 -12.90 -15.61
C LYS A 306 -7.41 -11.40 -15.48
N MET A 307 -8.47 -10.58 -15.37
CA MET A 307 -8.32 -9.14 -15.18
C MET A 307 -7.48 -8.77 -13.95
N ASN A 308 -7.63 -9.49 -12.83
CA ASN A 308 -6.80 -9.26 -11.63
C ASN A 308 -5.33 -9.65 -11.81
N ARG A 309 -5.02 -10.54 -12.75
CA ARG A 309 -3.65 -10.93 -13.09
C ARG A 309 -3.03 -9.89 -14.02
N ASP A 310 -3.77 -9.41 -15.01
CA ASP A 310 -3.31 -8.46 -16.02
C ASP A 310 -3.22 -7.03 -15.45
N HIS A 311 -4.14 -6.68 -14.54
CA HIS A 311 -4.23 -5.38 -13.88
C HIS A 311 -4.29 -5.54 -12.35
N PRO A 312 -3.14 -5.83 -11.68
CA PRO A 312 -3.11 -6.02 -10.24
C PRO A 312 -3.38 -4.69 -9.51
N GLY A 313 -4.64 -4.44 -9.16
CA GLY A 313 -5.06 -3.27 -8.37
C GLY A 313 -6.34 -2.59 -8.84
N GLU A 314 -6.83 -2.89 -10.05
CA GLU A 314 -8.01 -2.21 -10.62
C GLU A 314 -9.33 -2.77 -10.10
N LEU A 315 -9.35 -4.03 -9.64
CA LEU A 315 -10.52 -4.67 -9.03
C LEU A 315 -10.13 -5.29 -7.68
N THR A 316 -10.43 -4.59 -6.60
CA THR A 316 -10.38 -5.17 -5.24
C THR A 316 -11.50 -6.20 -5.07
N ILE A 317 -11.25 -7.43 -5.51
CA ILE A 317 -12.09 -8.55 -5.08
C ILE A 317 -11.70 -8.86 -3.63
N GLU A 318 -12.64 -8.66 -2.71
CA GLU A 318 -12.51 -8.97 -1.28
C GLU A 318 -12.47 -10.49 -1.01
N ASP A 319 -11.61 -11.23 -1.69
CA ASP A 319 -11.41 -12.65 -1.39
C ASP A 319 -10.49 -12.79 -0.16
N GLY A 320 -11.10 -12.67 1.03
CA GLY A 320 -10.46 -12.89 2.33
C GLY A 320 -9.78 -14.26 2.44
N ALA A 321 -10.19 -15.25 1.64
CA ALA A 321 -9.59 -16.57 1.58
C ALA A 321 -8.25 -16.60 0.81
N ALA A 322 -8.11 -15.81 -0.26
CA ALA A 322 -6.88 -15.76 -1.07
C ALA A 322 -5.75 -15.04 -0.30
N LYS A 323 -6.08 -13.96 0.42
CA LYS A 323 -5.15 -13.26 1.32
C LYS A 323 -4.58 -14.19 2.41
N LYS A 324 -5.43 -15.03 3.03
CA LYS A 324 -4.99 -16.04 4.03
C LYS A 324 -4.07 -17.12 3.43
N LYS A 325 -4.35 -17.63 2.23
CA LYS A 325 -3.50 -18.64 1.58
C LYS A 325 -2.12 -18.08 1.19
N ARG A 326 -2.06 -16.84 0.66
CA ARG A 326 -0.79 -16.15 0.34
C ARG A 326 0.03 -15.87 1.59
N ALA A 327 -0.59 -15.40 2.68
CA ALA A 327 0.07 -15.17 3.96
C ALA A 327 0.64 -16.47 4.58
N ARG A 328 -0.09 -17.60 4.47
CA ARG A 328 0.38 -18.91 4.95
C ARG A 328 1.60 -19.41 4.14
N LYS A 329 1.59 -19.32 2.81
CA LYS A 329 2.75 -19.71 1.98
C LYS A 329 4.00 -18.88 2.31
N LEU A 330 3.84 -17.57 2.51
CA LEU A 330 4.93 -16.66 2.83
C LEU A 330 5.53 -16.95 4.22
N ASN A 331 4.69 -17.29 5.19
CA ASN A 331 5.13 -17.71 6.52
C ASN A 331 5.83 -19.09 6.51
N VAL A 332 5.39 -20.03 5.68
CA VAL A 332 6.07 -21.33 5.51
C VAL A 332 7.46 -21.15 4.87
N LEU A 333 7.58 -20.29 3.86
CA LEU A 333 8.87 -19.94 3.26
C LEU A 333 9.82 -19.29 4.26
N ARG A 334 9.34 -18.31 5.05
CA ARG A 334 10.12 -17.69 6.13
C ARG A 334 10.60 -18.70 7.18
N ARG A 335 9.76 -19.68 7.55
CA ARG A 335 10.15 -20.75 8.49
C ARG A 335 11.19 -21.71 7.91
N LYS A 336 11.11 -22.05 6.62
CA LYS A 336 12.12 -22.89 5.94
C LYS A 336 13.47 -22.18 5.83
N LEU A 337 13.47 -20.88 5.54
CA LEU A 337 14.69 -20.07 5.51
C LEU A 337 15.38 -19.94 6.88
N LYS A 338 14.60 -19.85 7.97
CA LYS A 338 15.14 -19.82 9.34
C LYS A 338 15.74 -21.14 9.83
N ARG A 339 15.40 -22.29 9.20
CA ARG A 339 15.94 -23.62 9.57
C ARG A 339 17.18 -24.03 8.78
N ARG A 340 17.54 -23.27 7.74
CA ARG A 340 18.73 -23.50 6.89
C ARG A 340 19.91 -22.57 7.22
N ARG A 341 19.68 -21.59 8.09
CA ARG A 341 20.72 -20.88 8.83
C ARG A 341 20.81 -21.53 10.20
#